data_AF-A0A936QCB0-F1
#
_entry.id   AF-A0A936QCB0-F1
#
_cell.length_a   1.000
_cell.length_b   1.000
_cell.length_c   1.000
_cell.angle_alpha   90.00
_cell.angle_beta   90.00
_cell.angle_gamma   90.00
#
_symmetry.space_group_name_H-M   'P 1'
#
loop_
_entity.id
_entity.type
_entity.pdbx_description
1 polymer ?
#
loop_
_entity_poly.entity_id
_entity_poly.type
_entity_poly.pdbx_seq_one_letter_code
_entity_poly.pdbx_strand_id
1 'polypeptide(L)'
;MAQTSRSSSTRRCPGERITGYATGCFPSLAPADRIRFLIQHDCFEICALLAADDFASYAKERGIDTDVKRLERLDRLGIFRPMMRVRRPWIREKQEQRPNGHMETIGLLAEGEEWNGPLREGHARFAQERETLEWYRENGHLWHPAERPYLPWEKRSRDEPHRPVDLALYSRFQVQDLARRQDLFTQEIHLDAFAETDAEGFRKLAENLDQMLKRDLDCVRTVPYDDAVAFLAQALASRYFPQTQTDRRTISVRSSIGFDPWDWWKYAGSWAASAILSELGTTAEAVRLFVSHLQTTARYADPLAAWYDLVCFVALDERERLRGDAKRAQDLYAMEHMGRLFYAELTGTALSPPDEGQTWTRDSLYGPGITNDTLAHLECIANQYHLNPRPRLLLVVEGPGEAEQFPRILAELLGQRPAVLGIEVRTLGGVGEFTGRRNQDPYGALEKLIDDHHHRGTPVVIVLDSENDVPRVAKRLRGARSRLNPSRALTRPEYVHLWERSIEFDNFSHAEIAEALSVVAERRAQFAEEEIEEAMAAYDERKGDPLAALYSARLNYGLSKPDLLRVLVSRVIAAGATELDEKGDGKRPLVRLLQRVAGLAAGNTFPITRKCWENNQASGYFGAIEPDP
;
A
#
# COMPACT_ATOMS: atom_id res chain seq x y z
N MET A 1 49.93 -1.96 8.59
CA MET A 1 49.43 -1.23 7.39
C MET A 1 48.30 -2.04 6.79
N ALA A 2 47.08 -1.89 7.32
CA ALA A 2 45.90 -2.51 6.75
C ALA A 2 45.17 -1.45 5.92
N GLN A 3 45.05 -1.68 4.61
CA GLN A 3 44.24 -0.85 3.74
C GLN A 3 42.78 -1.08 4.08
N THR A 4 42.14 -0.09 4.71
CA THR A 4 40.68 0.02 4.75
C THR A 4 40.17 0.11 3.31
N SER A 5 39.67 -0.99 2.76
CA SER A 5 39.02 -1.01 1.45
C SER A 5 37.65 -0.34 1.54
N ARG A 6 37.65 1.00 1.43
CA ARG A 6 36.51 1.71 0.85
C ARG A 6 36.87 2.00 -0.60
N SER A 7 36.03 1.53 -1.51
CA SER A 7 36.09 1.88 -2.93
C SER A 7 36.26 3.40 -3.07
N SER A 8 37.37 3.81 -3.66
CA SER A 8 37.69 5.18 -3.97
C SER A 8 36.72 5.72 -5.02
N SER A 9 35.55 6.20 -4.59
CA SER A 9 34.86 7.22 -5.36
C SER A 9 35.68 8.50 -5.26
N THR A 10 35.91 9.14 -6.40
CA THR A 10 36.64 10.39 -6.56
C THR A 10 36.24 11.41 -5.50
N ARG A 11 37.20 11.83 -4.67
CA ARG A 11 36.97 12.76 -3.55
C ARG A 11 36.62 14.15 -4.10
N ARG A 12 35.32 14.42 -4.26
CA ARG A 12 34.76 15.77 -4.42
C ARG A 12 35.06 16.65 -3.21
N CYS A 13 35.15 17.97 -3.42
CA CYS A 13 35.44 18.96 -2.39
C CYS A 13 34.49 18.84 -1.17
N PRO A 14 34.96 19.10 0.07
CA PRO A 14 34.15 19.01 1.29
C PRO A 14 32.86 19.84 1.25
N GLY A 15 32.88 20.99 0.56
CA GLY A 15 31.71 21.85 0.39
C GLY A 15 30.53 21.17 -0.33
N GLU A 16 30.79 20.33 -1.34
CA GLU A 16 29.74 19.59 -2.07
C GLU A 16 29.11 18.48 -1.22
N ARG A 17 29.85 17.91 -0.24
CA ARG A 17 29.29 16.93 0.71
C ARG A 17 28.39 17.58 1.76
N ILE A 18 28.70 18.81 2.15
CA ILE A 18 28.07 19.49 3.29
C ILE A 18 26.83 20.27 2.86
N THR A 19 26.84 20.89 1.67
CA THR A 19 25.62 21.48 1.12
C THR A 19 24.84 20.46 0.32
N GLY A 20 25.47 19.62 -0.51
CA GLY A 20 24.74 18.81 -1.49
C GLY A 20 23.89 19.63 -2.48
N TYR A 21 24.01 20.96 -2.42
CA TYR A 21 23.15 21.93 -3.10
C TYR A 21 24.03 22.80 -3.99
N ALA A 22 23.71 22.86 -5.28
CA ALA A 22 24.26 23.91 -6.13
C ALA A 22 23.70 25.25 -5.62
N THR A 23 24.60 26.14 -5.20
CA THR A 23 24.28 27.52 -4.83
C THR A 23 23.45 28.16 -5.94
N GLY A 24 22.19 28.52 -5.65
CA GLY A 24 21.24 29.08 -6.63
C GLY A 24 19.95 28.27 -6.86
N CYS A 25 19.81 27.09 -6.25
CA CYS A 25 18.66 26.19 -6.49
C CYS A 25 17.54 26.25 -5.44
N PHE A 26 17.54 27.25 -4.56
CA PHE A 26 16.69 27.27 -3.37
C PHE A 26 16.09 28.67 -3.11
N PRO A 27 14.98 28.78 -2.34
CA PRO A 27 14.32 30.06 -2.06
C PRO A 27 15.31 31.15 -1.64
N SER A 28 15.29 32.27 -2.34
CA SER A 28 16.21 33.39 -2.08
C SER A 28 15.81 34.23 -0.86
N LEU A 29 14.72 33.86 -0.19
CA LEU A 29 14.23 34.56 1.00
C LEU A 29 15.28 34.51 2.11
N ALA A 30 15.56 35.70 2.67
CA ALA A 30 16.34 35.81 3.89
C ALA A 30 15.62 35.07 5.02
N PRO A 31 16.35 34.58 6.05
CA PRO A 31 15.73 33.80 7.12
C PRO A 31 14.56 34.50 7.84
N ALA A 32 14.60 35.83 7.97
CA ALA A 32 13.52 36.68 8.47
C ALA A 32 12.21 36.50 7.69
N ASP A 33 12.35 36.51 6.36
CA ASP A 33 11.23 36.54 5.43
C ASP A 33 10.63 35.15 5.25
N ARG A 34 11.41 34.10 5.51
CA ARG A 34 10.89 32.71 5.56
C ARG A 34 9.82 32.55 6.63
N ILE A 35 10.07 33.02 7.86
CA ILE A 35 9.08 32.96 8.93
C ILE A 35 7.83 33.76 8.56
N ARG A 36 8.02 34.99 8.06
CA ARG A 36 6.92 35.84 7.61
C ARG A 36 6.07 35.13 6.56
N PHE A 37 6.72 34.52 5.57
CA PHE A 37 6.07 33.76 4.52
C PHE A 37 5.22 32.62 5.08
N LEU A 38 5.77 31.79 5.99
CA LEU A 38 5.04 30.66 6.56
C LEU A 38 3.78 31.08 7.33
N ILE A 39 3.86 32.21 8.04
CA ILE A 39 2.73 32.78 8.80
C ILE A 39 1.66 33.31 7.84
N GLN A 40 2.06 34.09 6.84
CA GLN A 40 1.15 34.71 5.88
C GLN A 40 0.39 33.68 5.04
N HIS A 41 0.94 32.49 4.84
CA HIS A 41 0.35 31.44 4.00
C HIS A 41 -0.25 30.26 4.78
N ASP A 42 -0.44 30.38 6.09
CA ASP A 42 -0.99 29.34 6.98
C ASP A 42 -0.28 27.99 6.81
N CYS A 43 1.05 28.01 6.69
CA CYS A 43 1.85 26.82 6.39
C CYS A 43 1.93 25.82 7.54
N PHE A 44 1.22 26.05 8.66
CA PHE A 44 1.26 25.24 9.87
C PHE A 44 -0.02 24.42 10.10
N GLU A 45 -1.08 24.64 9.32
CA GLU A 45 -2.40 24.02 9.53
C GLU A 45 -2.36 22.48 9.43
N ILE A 46 -1.73 21.94 8.38
CA ILE A 46 -1.58 20.49 8.21
C ILE A 46 -0.35 19.94 8.94
N CYS A 47 0.75 20.70 8.92
CA CYS A 47 2.04 20.28 9.46
C CYS A 47 2.56 21.31 10.46
N ALA A 48 1.99 21.36 11.66
CA ALA A 48 2.53 22.19 12.74
C ALA A 48 4.01 21.85 13.03
N LEU A 49 4.78 22.85 13.42
CA LEU A 49 6.15 22.65 13.87
C LEU A 49 6.14 21.89 15.20
N LEU A 50 7.13 21.03 15.38
CA LEU A 50 7.30 20.18 16.54
C LEU A 50 8.20 20.87 17.57
N ALA A 51 7.83 20.80 18.85
CA ALA A 51 8.73 21.17 19.94
C ALA A 51 9.97 20.25 19.95
N ALA A 52 11.06 20.67 20.60
CA ALA A 52 12.33 19.94 20.55
C ALA A 52 12.24 18.47 21.04
N ASP A 53 11.40 18.19 22.02
CA ASP A 53 11.12 16.85 22.55
C ASP A 53 10.29 16.01 21.58
N ASP A 54 9.24 16.59 21.01
CA ASP A 54 8.42 15.95 19.97
C ASP A 54 9.24 15.66 18.71
N PHE A 55 10.07 16.61 18.27
CA PHE A 55 10.96 16.45 17.12
C PHE A 55 12.04 15.40 17.39
N ALA A 56 12.62 15.36 18.59
CA ALA A 56 13.56 14.32 18.95
C ALA A 56 12.91 12.93 18.92
N SER A 57 11.68 12.80 19.43
CA SER A 57 10.91 11.56 19.38
C SER A 57 10.58 11.18 17.92
N TYR A 58 10.14 12.14 17.12
CA TYR A 58 9.86 11.99 15.70
C TYR A 58 11.08 11.51 14.90
N ALA A 59 12.27 12.04 15.20
CA ALA A 59 13.54 11.65 14.59
C ALA A 59 13.97 10.23 14.99
N LYS A 60 13.78 9.84 16.26
CA LYS A 60 14.08 8.47 16.73
C LYS A 60 13.27 7.41 16.02
N GLU A 61 11.98 7.65 15.78
CA GLU A 61 11.14 6.73 15.00
C GLU A 61 11.66 6.48 13.57
N ARG A 62 12.49 7.40 13.07
CA ARG A 62 13.11 7.41 11.73
C ARG A 62 14.57 6.97 11.76
N GLY A 63 15.00 6.34 12.87
CA GLY A 63 16.33 5.77 13.00
C GLY A 63 17.42 6.78 13.32
N ILE A 64 17.06 8.01 13.71
CA ILE A 64 18.03 9.07 14.02
C ILE A 64 18.14 9.20 15.54
N ASP A 65 19.28 8.78 16.09
CA ASP A 65 19.51 8.85 17.54
C ASP A 65 19.83 10.29 18.00
N THR A 66 18.83 10.95 18.55
CA THR A 66 18.93 12.33 19.04
C THR A 66 18.13 12.53 20.31
N ASP A 67 18.50 13.54 21.09
CA ASP A 67 17.72 14.03 22.23
C ASP A 67 17.74 15.56 22.26
N VAL A 68 16.95 16.15 23.15
CA VAL A 68 16.87 17.61 23.33
C VAL A 68 18.26 18.21 23.62
N LYS A 69 19.12 17.51 24.38
CA LYS A 69 20.48 18.00 24.70
C LYS A 69 21.39 18.02 23.47
N ARG A 70 21.25 17.01 22.59
CA ARG A 70 22.00 16.91 21.33
C ARG A 70 21.52 17.98 20.36
N LEU A 71 20.21 18.19 20.22
CA LEU A 71 19.66 19.26 19.39
C LEU A 71 20.12 20.64 19.86
N GLU A 72 20.07 20.91 21.18
CA GLU A 72 20.58 22.16 21.77
C GLU A 72 22.06 22.39 21.47
N ARG A 73 22.86 21.33 21.54
CA ARG A 73 24.30 21.39 21.24
C ARG A 73 24.54 21.69 19.76
N LEU A 74 23.78 21.08 18.85
CA LEU A 74 23.90 21.32 17.42
C LEU A 74 23.48 22.75 17.05
N ASP A 75 22.43 23.28 17.68
CA ASP A 75 21.97 24.67 17.55
C ASP A 75 23.07 25.64 18.00
N ARG A 76 23.64 25.41 19.19
CA ARG A 76 24.77 26.19 19.73
C ARG A 76 25.97 26.23 18.80
N LEU A 77 26.27 25.12 18.14
CA LEU A 77 27.38 25.01 17.21
C LEU A 77 27.04 25.55 15.80
N GLY A 78 25.78 25.91 15.54
CA GLY A 78 25.31 26.32 14.22
C GLY A 78 25.27 25.20 13.17
N ILE A 79 25.36 23.95 13.61
CA ILE A 79 25.37 22.76 12.73
C ILE A 79 23.96 22.43 12.23
N PHE A 80 22.98 22.58 13.12
CA PHE A 80 21.57 22.31 12.85
C PHE A 80 20.72 23.17 13.77
N ARG A 81 19.78 23.94 13.22
CA ARG A 81 19.00 24.94 13.95
C ARG A 81 17.51 24.62 13.86
N PRO A 82 16.70 24.99 14.87
CA PRO A 82 15.25 24.98 14.71
C PRO A 82 14.82 25.91 13.59
N MET A 83 13.66 25.65 12.98
CA MET A 83 13.07 26.54 11.98
C MET A 83 12.60 27.85 12.62
N MET A 84 12.15 27.79 13.87
CA MET A 84 11.65 28.94 14.61
C MET A 84 12.01 28.87 16.09
N ARG A 85 12.32 30.03 16.68
CA ARG A 85 12.46 30.20 18.14
C ARG A 85 11.38 31.14 18.64
N VAL A 86 10.83 30.79 19.79
CA VAL A 86 9.79 31.56 20.47
C VAL A 86 10.21 31.77 21.91
N ARG A 87 10.10 33.00 22.41
CA ARG A 87 10.21 33.34 23.83
C ARG A 87 8.86 33.83 24.30
N ARG A 88 8.23 33.09 25.21
CA ARG A 88 6.92 33.47 25.77
C ARG A 88 7.11 34.69 26.68
N PRO A 89 6.58 35.88 26.33
CA PRO A 89 6.70 37.04 27.21
C PRO A 89 5.91 36.84 28.48
N TRP A 90 6.36 37.49 29.56
CA TRP A 90 5.54 37.65 30.75
C TRP A 90 4.46 38.70 30.45
N ILE A 91 3.18 38.31 30.61
CA ILE A 91 2.03 39.16 30.30
C ILE A 91 1.06 39.19 31.48
N ARG A 92 0.19 40.20 31.45
CA ARG A 92 -0.95 40.34 32.36
C ARG A 92 -2.22 40.26 31.52
N GLU A 93 -2.98 39.19 31.68
CA GLU A 93 -4.26 38.96 31.01
C GLU A 93 -5.40 39.50 31.89
N LYS A 94 -6.22 40.39 31.34
CA LYS A 94 -7.47 40.83 31.97
C LYS A 94 -8.47 39.68 31.96
N GLN A 95 -9.07 39.40 33.11
CA GLN A 95 -10.09 38.37 33.24
C GLN A 95 -11.44 38.97 33.62
N GLU A 96 -12.50 38.42 33.07
CA GLU A 96 -13.88 38.74 33.43
C GLU A 96 -14.61 37.46 33.86
N GLN A 97 -15.39 37.54 34.93
CA GLN A 97 -16.22 36.42 35.36
C GLN A 97 -17.53 36.44 34.58
N ARG A 98 -17.75 35.44 33.73
CA ARG A 98 -19.03 35.26 33.03
C ARG A 98 -20.16 34.96 34.04
N PRO A 99 -21.44 35.19 33.67
CA PRO A 99 -22.59 34.91 34.54
C PRO A 99 -22.70 33.47 35.05
N ASN A 100 -22.06 32.51 34.37
CA ASN A 100 -22.00 31.11 34.76
C ASN A 100 -20.84 30.77 35.73
N GLY A 101 -20.11 31.79 36.21
CA GLY A 101 -18.98 31.64 37.12
C GLY A 101 -17.64 31.33 36.46
N HIS A 102 -17.59 31.12 35.14
CA HIS A 102 -16.35 30.86 34.42
C HIS A 102 -15.55 32.15 34.19
N MET A 103 -14.24 32.08 34.43
CA MET A 103 -13.31 33.16 34.10
C MET A 103 -12.96 33.12 32.62
N GLU A 104 -13.23 34.20 31.90
CA GLU A 104 -12.81 34.38 30.52
C GLU A 104 -11.67 35.41 30.43
N THR A 105 -10.76 35.21 29.50
CA THR A 105 -9.71 36.19 29.18
C THR A 105 -10.25 37.17 28.14
N ILE A 106 -10.31 38.45 28.50
CA ILE A 106 -10.90 39.50 27.65
C ILE A 106 -9.85 40.34 26.91
N GLY A 107 -8.56 40.17 27.23
CA GLY A 107 -7.46 40.82 26.53
C GLY A 107 -6.21 41.01 27.37
N LEU A 108 -5.15 41.54 26.77
CA LEU A 108 -3.91 41.93 27.46
C LEU A 108 -4.12 43.28 28.17
N LEU A 109 -3.54 43.44 29.36
CA LEU A 109 -3.46 44.71 30.05
C LEU A 109 -2.36 45.56 29.41
N ALA A 110 -2.72 46.69 28.80
CA ALA A 110 -1.74 47.58 28.18
C ALA A 110 -0.92 48.34 29.24
N GLU A 111 0.27 48.81 28.87
CA GLU A 111 1.10 49.62 29.76
C GLU A 111 0.38 50.93 30.12
N GLY A 112 0.14 51.14 31.42
CA GLY A 112 -0.60 52.29 31.94
C GLY A 112 -2.14 52.19 31.88
N GLU A 113 -2.70 51.06 31.43
CA GLU A 113 -4.14 50.81 31.48
C GLU A 113 -4.61 50.53 32.93
N GLU A 114 -5.62 51.25 33.39
CA GLU A 114 -6.28 50.96 34.67
C GLU A 114 -7.32 49.83 34.48
N TRP A 115 -7.14 48.71 35.22
CA TRP A 115 -8.07 47.58 35.22
C TRP A 115 -8.44 47.19 36.65
N ASN A 116 -9.74 47.18 36.93
CA ASN A 116 -10.27 46.89 38.27
C ASN A 116 -10.74 45.43 38.44
N GLY A 117 -10.73 44.64 37.36
CA GLY A 117 -11.09 43.23 37.40
C GLY A 117 -9.92 42.32 37.80
N PRO A 118 -10.17 41.00 37.93
CA PRO A 118 -9.12 40.03 38.17
C PRO A 118 -8.10 40.01 37.02
N LEU A 119 -6.84 39.79 37.38
CA LEU A 119 -5.72 39.64 36.46
C LEU A 119 -5.16 38.23 36.56
N ARG A 120 -4.73 37.71 35.42
CA ARG A 120 -3.90 36.52 35.35
C ARG A 120 -2.52 36.92 34.86
N GLU A 121 -1.54 36.79 35.75
CA GLU A 121 -0.14 37.00 35.40
C GLU A 121 0.52 35.66 35.02
N GLY A 122 1.40 35.71 34.04
CA GLY A 122 2.20 34.55 33.67
C GLY A 122 2.78 34.68 32.27
N HIS A 123 3.43 33.62 31.80
CA HIS A 123 3.92 33.60 30.44
C HIS A 123 2.77 33.41 29.45
N ALA A 124 2.78 34.21 28.38
CA ALA A 124 1.76 34.19 27.34
C ALA A 124 1.55 32.78 26.77
N ARG A 125 0.31 32.39 26.46
CA ARG A 125 0.08 31.12 25.77
C ARG A 125 0.66 31.20 24.35
N PHE A 126 1.12 30.09 23.83
CA PHE A 126 1.63 30.00 22.47
C PHE A 126 0.86 28.91 21.72
N ALA A 127 0.38 29.27 20.54
CA ALA A 127 -0.27 28.40 19.56
C ALA A 127 0.27 28.80 18.17
N GLN A 128 0.24 27.87 17.22
CA GLN A 128 0.72 28.11 15.84
C GLN A 128 -0.37 28.65 14.92
N GLU A 129 -1.31 29.40 15.49
CA GLU A 129 -2.36 30.11 14.77
C GLU A 129 -1.78 31.41 14.19
N ARG A 130 -2.24 31.84 13.00
CA ARG A 130 -1.71 33.02 12.31
C ARG A 130 -1.65 34.25 13.22
N GLU A 131 -2.77 34.62 13.86
CA GLU A 131 -2.86 35.82 14.71
C GLU A 131 -1.86 35.76 15.88
N THR A 132 -1.72 34.58 16.51
CA THR A 132 -0.74 34.38 17.58
C THR A 132 0.68 34.53 17.05
N LEU A 133 1.01 33.91 15.93
CA LEU A 133 2.34 33.98 15.32
C LEU A 133 2.71 35.40 14.88
N GLU A 134 1.77 36.13 14.29
CA GLU A 134 1.94 37.54 13.91
C GLU A 134 2.23 38.41 15.14
N TRP A 135 1.41 38.29 16.18
CA TRP A 135 1.60 39.05 17.43
C TRP A 135 2.98 38.77 18.05
N TYR A 136 3.37 37.49 18.16
CA TYR A 136 4.67 37.12 18.72
C TYR A 136 5.84 37.66 17.88
N ARG A 137 5.71 37.65 16.55
CA ARG A 137 6.74 38.15 15.64
C ARG A 137 6.88 39.67 15.73
N GLU A 138 5.76 40.40 15.68
CA GLU A 138 5.72 41.87 15.72
C GLU A 138 6.28 42.43 17.02
N ASN A 139 6.09 41.71 18.13
CA ASN A 139 6.64 42.06 19.45
C ASN A 139 8.05 41.51 19.69
N GLY A 140 8.71 40.92 18.68
CA GLY A 140 10.09 40.45 18.75
C GLY A 140 10.31 39.18 19.59
N HIS A 141 9.24 38.48 19.93
CA HIS A 141 9.20 37.25 20.72
C HIS A 141 9.29 35.98 19.88
N LEU A 142 9.21 36.09 18.56
CA LEU A 142 9.39 35.01 17.60
C LEU A 142 10.38 35.45 16.52
N TRP A 143 11.37 34.61 16.24
CA TRP A 143 12.46 34.93 15.32
C TRP A 143 13.07 33.69 14.68
N HIS A 144 13.82 33.89 13.60
CA HIS A 144 14.57 32.82 12.98
C HIS A 144 15.96 32.71 13.65
N PRO A 145 16.44 31.51 14.03
CA PRO A 145 17.70 31.38 14.80
C PRO A 145 18.95 31.93 14.13
N ALA A 146 18.93 32.08 12.81
CA ALA A 146 20.02 32.69 12.06
C ALA A 146 20.14 34.22 12.25
N GLU A 147 19.10 34.89 12.74
CA GLU A 147 19.07 36.36 12.88
C GLU A 147 19.68 36.86 14.19
N ARG A 148 19.79 35.99 15.19
CA ARG A 148 20.24 36.34 16.53
C ARG A 148 21.40 35.44 16.96
N PRO A 149 22.30 35.92 17.82
CA PRO A 149 23.25 35.04 18.49
C PRO A 149 22.53 33.90 19.21
N TYR A 150 23.19 32.76 19.33
CA TYR A 150 22.63 31.62 20.03
C TYR A 150 22.25 31.98 21.47
N LEU A 151 21.02 31.61 21.85
CA LEU A 151 20.52 31.68 23.22
C LEU A 151 20.36 30.25 23.76
N PRO A 152 20.97 29.92 24.92
CA PRO A 152 20.78 28.64 25.60
C PRO A 152 19.31 28.29 25.78
N TRP A 153 18.98 27.01 25.75
CA TRP A 153 17.61 26.58 26.00
C TRP A 153 17.44 26.54 27.53
N GLU A 154 16.87 27.60 28.11
CA GLU A 154 16.76 27.71 29.55
C GLU A 154 15.84 26.62 30.14
N LYS A 155 16.42 25.53 30.65
CA LYS A 155 15.66 24.43 31.27
C LYS A 155 14.93 24.80 32.56
N ARG A 156 15.24 25.97 33.14
CA ARG A 156 14.80 26.40 34.48
C ARG A 156 13.75 27.51 34.48
N SER A 157 13.55 28.23 33.38
CA SER A 157 12.40 29.12 33.21
C SER A 157 11.23 28.30 32.69
N ARG A 158 10.61 27.56 33.61
CA ARG A 158 9.29 26.96 33.39
C ARG A 158 8.29 27.79 34.18
N ASP A 159 7.19 28.21 33.55
CA ASP A 159 6.06 28.79 34.28
C ASP A 159 5.33 27.70 35.08
N GLU A 160 4.40 28.03 35.99
CA GLU A 160 3.34 27.09 36.37
C GLU A 160 2.33 27.07 35.20
N PRO A 161 2.04 25.93 34.53
CA PRO A 161 2.19 24.52 34.93
C PRO A 161 3.33 23.76 34.20
N HIS A 162 4.57 24.15 34.44
CA HIS A 162 5.83 23.61 33.90
C HIS A 162 6.07 23.78 32.39
N ARG A 163 5.49 24.79 31.72
CA ARG A 163 5.70 24.96 30.28
C ARG A 163 7.01 25.69 30.00
N PRO A 164 7.75 25.34 28.93
CA PRO A 164 8.99 26.04 28.59
C PRO A 164 8.69 27.50 28.24
N VAL A 165 9.55 28.42 28.70
CA VAL A 165 9.50 29.83 28.31
C VAL A 165 10.12 30.06 26.94
N ASP A 166 11.25 29.39 26.66
CA ASP A 166 11.89 29.38 25.35
C ASP A 166 11.57 28.07 24.61
N LEU A 167 10.94 28.17 23.44
CA LEU A 167 10.60 27.06 22.57
C LEU A 167 11.52 27.03 21.35
N ALA A 168 12.04 25.85 21.04
CA ALA A 168 12.70 25.53 19.78
C ALA A 168 11.75 24.66 18.95
N LEU A 169 11.32 25.20 17.81
CA LEU A 169 10.31 24.60 16.95
C LEU A 169 10.95 24.15 15.64
N TYR A 170 10.76 22.88 15.32
CA TYR A 170 11.35 22.21 14.18
C TYR A 170 10.28 21.81 13.18
N SER A 171 10.54 21.98 11.89
CA SER A 171 9.70 21.34 10.88
C SER A 171 10.01 19.85 10.84
N ARG A 172 8.97 19.03 10.68
CA ARG A 172 9.12 17.59 10.47
C ARG A 172 10.01 17.26 9.25
N PHE A 173 10.04 18.16 8.28
CA PHE A 173 10.85 18.04 7.06
C PHE A 173 12.35 18.30 7.29
N GLN A 174 12.75 18.77 8.49
CA GLN A 174 14.17 18.90 8.86
C GLN A 174 14.80 17.56 9.27
N VAL A 175 14.04 16.46 9.30
CA VAL A 175 14.54 15.17 9.78
C VAL A 175 15.69 14.62 8.94
N GLN A 176 15.65 14.78 7.62
CA GLN A 176 16.75 14.35 6.75
C GLN A 176 17.98 15.25 6.88
N ASP A 177 17.78 16.55 7.09
CA ASP A 177 18.89 17.45 7.38
C ASP A 177 19.60 17.04 8.66
N LEU A 178 18.85 16.73 9.72
CA LEU A 178 19.42 16.22 10.95
C LEU A 178 20.20 14.93 10.71
N ALA A 179 19.64 13.94 9.99
CA ALA A 179 20.30 12.68 9.68
C ALA A 179 21.68 12.92 9.03
N ARG A 180 21.70 13.66 7.91
CA ARG A 180 22.92 13.98 7.17
C ARG A 180 23.95 14.69 8.06
N ARG A 181 23.52 15.65 8.89
CA ARG A 181 24.41 16.36 9.80
C ARG A 181 24.94 15.43 10.89
N GLN A 182 24.13 14.54 11.43
CA GLN A 182 24.60 13.56 12.39
C GLN A 182 25.61 12.60 11.78
N ASP A 183 25.39 12.11 10.55
CA ASP A 183 26.32 11.22 9.86
C ASP A 183 27.69 11.87 9.64
N LEU A 184 27.72 13.19 9.40
CA LEU A 184 28.99 13.94 9.31
C LEU A 184 29.75 13.97 10.64
N PHE A 185 29.03 14.05 11.77
CA PHE A 185 29.62 14.19 13.11
C PHE A 185 29.59 12.91 13.96
N THR A 186 29.16 11.79 13.39
CA THR A 186 29.09 10.49 14.06
C THR A 186 30.00 9.53 13.32
N GLN A 187 30.98 8.96 14.02
CA GLN A 187 31.95 8.04 13.44
C GLN A 187 31.64 6.63 13.92
N GLU A 188 31.46 5.71 12.96
CA GLU A 188 31.35 4.29 13.24
C GLU A 188 32.74 3.65 13.18
N ILE A 189 33.11 2.93 14.24
CA ILE A 189 34.38 2.22 14.33
C ILE A 189 34.04 0.73 14.43
N HIS A 190 34.54 -0.06 13.48
CA HIS A 190 34.41 -1.51 13.54
C HIS A 190 35.31 -2.08 14.64
N LEU A 191 34.75 -2.94 15.49
CA LEU A 191 35.44 -3.45 16.69
C LEU A 191 36.55 -4.47 16.37
N ASP A 192 36.48 -5.15 15.23
CA ASP A 192 37.54 -6.02 14.73
C ASP A 192 38.82 -5.22 14.40
N ALA A 193 38.67 -4.10 13.69
CA ALA A 193 39.76 -3.16 13.46
C ALA A 193 40.31 -2.61 14.79
N PHE A 194 39.44 -2.41 15.79
CA PHE A 194 39.83 -1.97 17.12
C PHE A 194 40.64 -3.05 17.88
N ALA A 195 40.26 -4.32 17.78
CA ALA A 195 40.90 -5.44 18.49
C ALA A 195 42.33 -5.72 18.01
N GLU A 196 42.63 -5.44 16.76
CA GLU A 196 43.97 -5.61 16.16
C GLU A 196 44.86 -4.36 16.27
N THR A 197 44.34 -3.26 16.82
CA THR A 197 45.04 -1.99 16.90
C THR A 197 45.90 -1.89 18.16
N ASP A 198 47.18 -1.57 18.00
CA ASP A 198 48.09 -1.29 19.11
C ASP A 198 47.95 0.17 19.63
N ALA A 199 48.64 0.49 20.73
CA ALA A 199 48.57 1.82 21.35
C ALA A 199 48.97 2.96 20.39
N GLU A 200 49.87 2.70 19.45
CA GLU A 200 50.31 3.67 18.44
C GLU A 200 49.24 3.87 17.37
N GLY A 201 48.59 2.79 16.91
CA GLY A 201 47.45 2.85 16.02
C GLY A 201 46.26 3.60 16.64
N PHE A 202 46.01 3.45 17.94
CA PHE A 202 45.00 4.25 18.65
C PHE A 202 45.33 5.74 18.66
N ARG A 203 46.59 6.10 18.90
CA ARG A 203 47.01 7.50 18.87
C ARG A 203 46.79 8.10 17.49
N LYS A 204 47.20 7.39 16.43
CA LYS A 204 46.97 7.81 15.03
C LYS A 204 45.49 7.92 14.69
N LEU A 205 44.66 6.99 15.17
CA LEU A 205 43.21 7.07 14.97
C LEU A 205 42.63 8.32 15.65
N ALA A 206 43.01 8.59 16.90
CA ALA A 206 42.57 9.79 17.63
C ALA A 206 43.03 11.08 16.94
N GLU A 207 44.28 11.15 16.47
CA GLU A 207 44.80 12.29 15.71
C GLU A 207 44.06 12.50 14.39
N ASN A 208 43.80 11.42 13.65
CA ASN A 208 43.02 11.48 12.40
C ASN A 208 41.58 11.95 12.66
N LEU A 209 40.94 11.45 13.72
CA LEU A 209 39.60 11.87 14.12
C LEU A 209 39.56 13.35 14.52
N ASP A 210 40.56 13.84 15.27
CA ASP A 210 40.67 15.25 15.64
C ASP A 210 40.88 16.15 14.41
N GLN A 211 41.76 15.76 13.47
CA GLN A 211 41.96 16.48 12.22
C GLN A 211 40.69 16.50 11.35
N MET A 212 40.00 15.36 11.23
CA MET A 212 38.73 15.27 10.52
C MET A 212 37.67 16.17 11.16
N LEU A 213 37.51 16.09 12.48
CA LEU A 213 36.56 16.91 13.23
C LEU A 213 36.82 18.41 13.05
N LYS A 214 38.08 18.84 13.16
CA LYS A 214 38.47 20.25 12.93
C LYS A 214 38.11 20.71 11.54
N ARG A 215 38.47 19.92 10.51
CA ARG A 215 38.15 20.23 9.12
C ARG A 215 36.64 20.33 8.88
N ASP A 216 35.87 19.39 9.43
CA ASP A 216 34.44 19.34 9.21
C ASP A 216 33.72 20.47 9.99
N LEU A 217 34.19 20.82 11.19
CA LEU A 217 33.73 22.01 11.93
C LEU A 217 34.05 23.31 11.21
N ASP A 218 35.28 23.45 10.68
CA ASP A 218 35.67 24.64 9.92
C ASP A 218 34.83 24.78 8.65
N CYS A 219 34.49 23.67 7.99
CA CYS A 219 33.60 23.70 6.84
C CYS A 219 32.15 24.09 7.20
N VAL A 220 31.64 23.66 8.36
CA VAL A 220 30.31 24.11 8.82
C VAL A 220 30.32 25.60 9.20
N ARG A 221 31.44 26.13 9.70
CA ARG A 221 31.59 27.55 9.99
C ARG A 221 31.63 28.41 8.72
N THR A 222 32.24 27.92 7.65
CA THR A 222 32.31 28.66 6.37
C THR A 222 31.03 28.53 5.55
N VAL A 223 30.28 27.43 5.73
CA VAL A 223 29.00 27.20 5.06
C VAL A 223 27.92 26.90 6.11
N PRO A 224 27.30 27.95 6.68
CA PRO A 224 26.32 27.79 7.75
C PRO A 224 25.12 26.96 7.29
N TYR A 225 24.47 26.31 8.26
CA TYR A 225 23.24 25.57 8.01
C TYR A 225 22.18 26.46 7.34
N ASP A 226 21.61 25.96 6.24
CA ASP A 226 20.49 26.55 5.52
C ASP A 226 19.34 25.51 5.54
N ASP A 227 18.19 25.92 6.07
CA ASP A 227 16.99 25.10 6.18
C ASP A 227 16.11 25.15 4.92
N ALA A 228 16.63 25.68 3.79
CA ALA A 228 15.85 25.95 2.59
C ALA A 228 15.03 24.76 2.05
N VAL A 229 15.56 23.52 2.12
CA VAL A 229 14.83 22.31 1.71
C VAL A 229 13.63 22.05 2.60
N ALA A 230 13.84 22.09 3.92
CA ALA A 230 12.77 21.90 4.89
C ALA A 230 11.77 23.06 4.86
N PHE A 231 12.24 24.29 4.69
CA PHE A 231 11.41 25.48 4.52
C PHE A 231 10.52 25.35 3.28
N LEU A 232 11.07 24.98 2.11
CA LEU A 232 10.27 24.81 0.90
C LEU A 232 9.22 23.70 1.09
N ALA A 233 9.58 22.56 1.68
CA ALA A 233 8.61 21.52 1.98
C ALA A 233 7.51 21.98 2.96
N GLN A 234 7.88 22.76 3.98
CA GLN A 234 6.93 23.34 4.93
C GLN A 234 6.00 24.35 4.25
N ALA A 235 6.53 25.21 3.38
CA ALA A 235 5.78 26.19 2.60
C ALA A 235 4.73 25.52 1.70
N LEU A 236 5.04 24.33 1.16
CA LEU A 236 4.14 23.56 0.30
C LEU A 236 3.16 22.67 1.08
N ALA A 237 3.37 22.47 2.39
CA ALA A 237 2.71 21.42 3.15
C ALA A 237 1.19 21.60 3.25
N SER A 238 0.72 22.79 3.60
CA SER A 238 -0.73 23.05 3.75
C SER A 238 -1.49 22.81 2.44
N ARG A 239 -0.86 23.03 1.28
CA ARG A 239 -1.49 22.79 -0.03
C ARG A 239 -1.39 21.35 -0.51
N TYR A 240 -0.20 20.74 -0.44
CA TYR A 240 0.09 19.50 -1.17
C TYR A 240 0.32 18.28 -0.27
N PHE A 241 0.64 18.46 1.03
CA PHE A 241 0.91 17.33 1.91
C PHE A 241 -0.27 16.34 2.00
N PRO A 242 -1.55 16.77 2.07
CA PRO A 242 -2.66 15.82 2.09
C PRO A 242 -2.68 14.87 0.89
N GLN A 243 -2.31 15.35 -0.30
CA GLN A 243 -2.24 14.52 -1.52
C GLN A 243 -1.11 13.48 -1.49
N THR A 244 -0.16 13.60 -0.55
CA THR A 244 0.86 12.59 -0.27
C THR A 244 0.38 11.54 0.74
N GLN A 245 -0.63 11.89 1.55
CA GLN A 245 -1.24 11.03 2.56
C GLN A 245 -2.33 10.16 1.92
N THR A 246 -1.91 9.35 0.94
CA THR A 246 -2.80 8.57 0.07
C THR A 246 -2.28 7.16 -0.17
N ASP A 247 -3.18 6.17 -0.21
CA ASP A 247 -2.93 4.82 -0.73
C ASP A 247 -3.22 4.74 -2.25
N ARG A 248 -3.14 5.89 -2.94
CA ARG A 248 -3.58 6.19 -4.31
C ARG A 248 -5.08 6.13 -4.57
N ARG A 249 -5.89 5.60 -3.64
CA ARG A 249 -7.35 5.51 -3.78
C ARG A 249 -8.09 6.52 -2.92
N THR A 250 -7.51 6.87 -1.78
CA THR A 250 -8.09 7.78 -0.79
C THR A 250 -7.08 8.86 -0.41
N ILE A 251 -7.54 10.06 -0.09
CA ILE A 251 -6.71 11.16 0.39
C ILE A 251 -7.12 11.47 1.83
N SER A 252 -6.16 11.61 2.73
CA SER A 252 -6.42 12.01 4.11
C SER A 252 -6.07 13.48 4.34
N VAL A 253 -7.05 14.26 4.80
CA VAL A 253 -6.88 15.65 5.24
C VAL A 253 -7.08 15.67 6.74
N ARG A 254 -6.01 15.91 7.51
CA ARG A 254 -6.07 16.04 8.98
C ARG A 254 -5.46 17.39 9.35
N SER A 255 -6.27 18.29 9.93
CA SER A 255 -5.74 19.51 10.54
C SER A 255 -4.99 19.16 11.82
N SER A 256 -3.87 19.84 12.05
CA SER A 256 -3.08 19.73 13.28
C SER A 256 -3.50 20.75 14.35
N ILE A 257 -4.37 21.72 14.00
CA ILE A 257 -4.83 22.79 14.89
C ILE A 257 -6.34 22.63 15.14
N GLY A 258 -6.73 22.55 16.41
CA GLY A 258 -8.03 22.00 16.84
C GLY A 258 -9.18 22.98 17.10
N PHE A 259 -9.13 24.23 16.61
CA PHE A 259 -10.02 25.28 17.12
C PHE A 259 -10.93 25.98 16.11
N ASP A 260 -10.78 25.78 14.79
CA ASP A 260 -11.74 26.29 13.79
C ASP A 260 -11.85 25.37 12.55
N PRO A 261 -12.96 25.41 11.77
CA PRO A 261 -13.11 24.64 10.55
C PRO A 261 -12.26 25.26 9.43
N TRP A 262 -10.95 25.01 9.49
CA TRP A 262 -10.08 25.29 8.36
C TRP A 262 -10.46 24.37 7.19
N ASP A 263 -11.06 24.95 6.16
CA ASP A 263 -11.50 24.24 4.96
C ASP A 263 -10.36 24.16 3.94
N TRP A 264 -9.70 23.00 3.93
CA TRP A 264 -8.62 22.71 3.00
C TRP A 264 -9.04 22.86 1.53
N TRP A 265 -10.27 22.51 1.16
CA TRP A 265 -10.73 22.60 -0.22
C TRP A 265 -10.87 24.05 -0.67
N LYS A 266 -11.40 24.91 0.21
CA LYS A 266 -11.46 26.35 -0.02
C LYS A 266 -10.06 26.95 -0.14
N TYR A 267 -9.16 26.60 0.79
CA TYR A 267 -7.76 27.04 0.76
C TYR A 267 -7.06 26.62 -0.55
N ALA A 268 -7.17 25.34 -0.90
CA ALA A 268 -6.60 24.77 -2.12
C ALA A 268 -7.16 25.41 -3.39
N GLY A 269 -8.44 25.79 -3.41
CA GLY A 269 -9.08 26.48 -4.53
C GLY A 269 -8.61 27.93 -4.71
N SER A 270 -8.17 28.59 -3.64
CA SER A 270 -7.59 29.95 -3.70
C SER A 270 -6.07 29.98 -3.95
N TRP A 271 -5.41 28.83 -3.91
CA TRP A 271 -3.97 28.73 -4.06
C TRP A 271 -3.53 29.07 -5.48
N ALA A 272 -2.52 29.93 -5.62
CA ALA A 272 -1.95 30.33 -6.91
C ALA A 272 -0.46 30.01 -6.96
N ALA A 273 -0.10 28.86 -7.55
CA ALA A 273 1.28 28.37 -7.55
C ALA A 273 2.31 29.39 -8.10
N SER A 274 1.96 30.13 -9.16
CA SER A 274 2.85 31.13 -9.78
C SER A 274 3.12 32.33 -8.87
N ALA A 275 2.12 32.79 -8.11
CA ALA A 275 2.28 33.86 -7.11
C ALA A 275 3.21 33.39 -5.98
N ILE A 276 2.97 32.18 -5.47
CA ILE A 276 3.80 31.55 -4.43
C ILE A 276 5.25 31.38 -4.90
N LEU A 277 5.47 30.93 -6.13
CA LEU A 277 6.82 30.80 -6.71
C LEU A 277 7.56 32.15 -6.73
N SER A 278 6.86 33.22 -7.14
CA SER A 278 7.42 34.57 -7.18
C SER A 278 7.75 35.08 -5.78
N GLU A 279 6.86 34.87 -4.80
CA GLU A 279 7.06 35.29 -3.42
C GLU A 279 8.21 34.53 -2.74
N LEU A 280 8.38 33.24 -3.05
CA LEU A 280 9.50 32.43 -2.57
C LEU A 280 10.85 32.85 -3.18
N GLY A 281 10.85 33.70 -4.22
CA GLY A 281 12.06 34.11 -4.93
C GLY A 281 12.78 32.92 -5.56
N THR A 282 12.03 31.96 -6.11
CA THR A 282 12.59 30.74 -6.72
C THR A 282 12.09 30.56 -8.15
N THR A 283 12.56 29.52 -8.84
CA THR A 283 12.20 29.23 -10.23
C THR A 283 11.64 27.82 -10.37
N ALA A 284 10.86 27.56 -11.43
CA ALA A 284 10.39 26.20 -11.71
C ALA A 284 11.56 25.21 -11.87
N GLU A 285 12.68 25.66 -12.44
CA GLU A 285 13.90 24.84 -12.58
C GLU A 285 14.52 24.51 -11.23
N ALA A 286 14.57 25.46 -10.31
CA ALA A 286 15.00 25.21 -8.93
C ALA A 286 14.10 24.17 -8.23
N VAL A 287 12.77 24.25 -8.42
CA VAL A 287 11.82 23.23 -7.92
C VAL A 287 12.10 21.85 -8.53
N ARG A 288 12.39 21.79 -9.83
CA ARG A 288 12.75 20.53 -10.52
C ARG A 288 14.01 19.90 -9.93
N LEU A 289 15.04 20.71 -9.65
CA LEU A 289 16.28 20.26 -9.02
C LEU A 289 16.05 19.81 -7.57
N PHE A 290 15.20 20.52 -6.81
CA PHE A 290 14.76 20.11 -5.48
C PHE A 290 14.10 18.72 -5.50
N VAL A 291 13.14 18.49 -6.41
CA VAL A 291 12.48 17.19 -6.59
C VAL A 291 13.52 16.11 -6.92
N SER A 292 14.40 16.36 -7.88
CA SER A 292 15.43 15.40 -8.31
C SER A 292 16.38 15.02 -7.16
N HIS A 293 16.73 15.99 -6.32
CA HIS A 293 17.53 15.77 -5.12
C HIS A 293 16.80 14.87 -4.10
N LEU A 294 15.52 15.15 -3.84
CA LEU A 294 14.72 14.35 -2.91
C LEU A 294 14.49 12.93 -3.41
N GLN A 295 14.23 12.73 -4.70
CA GLN A 295 14.11 11.39 -5.31
C GLN A 295 15.37 10.55 -5.08
N THR A 296 16.52 11.14 -5.37
CA THR A 296 17.82 10.49 -5.19
C THR A 296 18.03 10.15 -3.71
N THR A 297 17.76 11.09 -2.82
CA THR A 297 17.95 10.93 -1.38
C THR A 297 17.01 9.87 -0.79
N ALA A 298 15.73 9.89 -1.19
CA ALA A 298 14.73 8.92 -0.76
C ALA A 298 15.15 7.51 -1.17
N ARG A 299 15.55 7.31 -2.43
CA ARG A 299 15.99 6.01 -2.94
C ARG A 299 17.19 5.44 -2.19
N TYR A 300 18.19 6.26 -1.85
CA TYR A 300 19.34 5.81 -1.07
C TYR A 300 18.99 5.52 0.39
N ALA A 301 18.04 6.25 0.95
CA ALA A 301 17.59 6.05 2.32
C ALA A 301 16.62 4.87 2.46
N ASP A 302 15.87 4.50 1.43
CA ASP A 302 14.78 3.53 1.54
C ASP A 302 15.26 2.07 1.40
N PRO A 303 15.22 1.25 2.47
CA PRO A 303 15.44 -0.19 2.34
C PRO A 303 14.36 -0.89 1.50
N LEU A 304 13.21 -0.24 1.26
CA LEU A 304 12.09 -0.74 0.47
C LEU A 304 11.99 -0.09 -0.92
N ALA A 305 13.04 0.59 -1.41
CA ALA A 305 13.01 1.31 -2.69
C ALA A 305 12.49 0.44 -3.86
N ALA A 306 12.96 -0.81 -3.95
CA ALA A 306 12.53 -1.75 -4.99
C ALA A 306 11.03 -2.14 -4.90
N TRP A 307 10.38 -1.87 -3.77
CA TRP A 307 8.99 -2.18 -3.47
C TRP A 307 8.12 -0.92 -3.46
N TYR A 308 8.67 0.25 -3.83
CA TYR A 308 8.02 1.55 -3.74
C TYR A 308 6.60 1.56 -4.34
N ASP A 309 6.41 0.90 -5.48
CA ASP A 309 5.11 0.81 -6.16
C ASP A 309 4.06 0.10 -5.33
N LEU A 310 4.42 -1.02 -4.72
CA LEU A 310 3.53 -1.74 -3.82
C LEU A 310 3.26 -0.92 -2.57
N VAL A 311 4.30 -0.34 -1.96
CA VAL A 311 4.18 0.46 -0.73
C VAL A 311 3.24 1.64 -0.94
N CYS A 312 3.25 2.28 -2.11
CA CYS A 312 2.35 3.39 -2.44
C CYS A 312 0.85 3.01 -2.40
N PHE A 313 0.49 1.74 -2.55
CA PHE A 313 -0.88 1.23 -2.43
C PHE A 313 -1.22 0.67 -1.03
N VAL A 314 -0.24 0.63 -0.12
CA VAL A 314 -0.47 0.22 1.27
C VAL A 314 -1.20 1.35 2.01
N ALA A 315 -2.18 0.95 2.84
CA ALA A 315 -2.94 1.86 3.67
C ALA A 315 -2.02 2.78 4.50
N LEU A 316 -2.42 4.05 4.66
CA LEU A 316 -1.59 5.06 5.32
C LEU A 316 -1.21 4.65 6.75
N ASP A 317 -2.17 4.20 7.54
CA ASP A 317 -1.94 3.80 8.93
C ASP A 317 -0.93 2.63 9.06
N GLU A 318 -0.87 1.74 8.06
CA GLU A 318 0.13 0.66 8.03
C GLU A 318 1.52 1.19 7.62
N ARG A 319 1.60 2.17 6.72
CA ARG A 319 2.88 2.84 6.42
C ARG A 319 3.40 3.66 7.60
N GLU A 320 2.53 4.25 8.41
CA GLU A 320 2.92 4.98 9.63
C GLU A 320 3.56 4.07 10.69
N ARG A 321 3.30 2.76 10.64
CA ARG A 321 3.90 1.73 11.50
C ARG A 321 5.32 1.32 11.08
N LEU A 322 5.78 1.71 9.89
CA LEU A 322 7.18 1.54 9.51
C LEU A 322 8.10 2.19 10.56
N ARG A 323 9.36 1.75 10.63
CA ARG A 323 10.35 2.29 11.59
C ARG A 323 11.69 2.49 10.89
N GLY A 324 12.53 3.32 11.50
CA GLY A 324 13.89 3.55 11.01
C GLY A 324 13.90 4.19 9.63
N ASP A 325 14.85 3.75 8.82
CA ASP A 325 15.10 4.26 7.47
C ASP A 325 13.89 4.16 6.53
N ALA A 326 13.09 3.09 6.65
CA ALA A 326 11.86 2.93 5.85
C ALA A 326 10.84 4.04 6.15
N LYS A 327 10.63 4.40 7.42
CA LYS A 327 9.73 5.51 7.79
C LYS A 327 10.31 6.86 7.38
N ARG A 328 11.63 7.02 7.49
CA ARG A 328 12.32 8.24 7.02
C ARG A 328 12.16 8.44 5.52
N ALA A 329 12.25 7.37 4.74
CA ALA A 329 12.04 7.42 3.29
C ALA A 329 10.63 7.88 2.92
N GLN A 330 9.59 7.45 3.66
CA GLN A 330 8.22 7.92 3.41
C GLN A 330 8.07 9.44 3.57
N ASP A 331 8.74 10.05 4.54
CA ASP A 331 8.76 11.52 4.68
C ASP A 331 9.43 12.19 3.46
N LEU A 332 10.53 11.61 2.97
CA LEU A 332 11.22 12.12 1.78
C LEU A 332 10.36 12.00 0.51
N TYR A 333 9.67 10.87 0.35
CA TYR A 333 8.71 10.70 -0.75
C TYR A 333 7.53 11.66 -0.64
N ALA A 334 7.07 12.00 0.56
CA ALA A 334 6.06 13.03 0.74
C ALA A 334 6.60 14.41 0.29
N MET A 335 7.80 14.81 0.73
CA MET A 335 8.43 16.06 0.31
C MET A 335 8.61 16.13 -1.22
N GLU A 336 9.09 15.03 -1.81
CA GLU A 336 9.27 14.86 -3.24
C GLU A 336 7.96 15.02 -4.01
N HIS A 337 6.91 14.34 -3.54
CA HIS A 337 5.61 14.34 -4.19
C HIS A 337 4.95 15.71 -4.12
N MET A 338 5.06 16.42 -2.99
CA MET A 338 4.64 17.83 -2.90
C MET A 338 5.34 18.70 -3.95
N GLY A 339 6.66 18.53 -4.11
CA GLY A 339 7.43 19.25 -5.12
C GLY A 339 6.98 18.94 -6.55
N ARG A 340 6.67 17.67 -6.87
CA ARG A 340 6.14 17.29 -8.18
C ARG A 340 4.78 17.90 -8.47
N LEU A 341 3.87 17.90 -7.48
CA LEU A 341 2.54 18.49 -7.63
C LEU A 341 2.64 20.00 -7.85
N PHE A 342 3.48 20.68 -7.08
CA PHE A 342 3.75 22.11 -7.25
C PHE A 342 4.33 22.42 -8.64
N TYR A 343 5.32 21.65 -9.09
CA TYR A 343 5.90 21.82 -10.43
C TYR A 343 4.89 21.58 -11.55
N ALA A 344 4.05 20.55 -11.42
CA ALA A 344 3.01 20.24 -12.41
C ALA A 344 1.98 21.37 -12.50
N GLU A 345 1.56 21.95 -11.37
CA GLU A 345 0.66 23.10 -11.34
C GLU A 345 1.30 24.35 -11.97
N LEU A 346 2.60 24.56 -11.77
CA LEU A 346 3.34 25.69 -12.33
C LEU A 346 3.53 25.62 -13.85
N THR A 347 3.76 24.42 -14.38
CA THR A 347 4.27 24.23 -15.75
C THR A 347 3.30 23.49 -16.67
N GLY A 348 2.24 22.89 -16.12
CA GLY A 348 1.38 21.93 -16.82
C GLY A 348 2.06 20.59 -17.12
N THR A 349 3.32 20.40 -16.72
CA THR A 349 4.11 19.20 -17.03
C THR A 349 4.35 18.38 -15.76
N ALA A 350 3.96 17.10 -15.78
CA ALA A 350 4.25 16.19 -14.68
C ALA A 350 5.72 15.73 -14.72
N LEU A 351 6.42 15.88 -13.60
CA LEU A 351 7.72 15.23 -13.43
C LEU A 351 7.53 13.73 -13.14
N SER A 352 8.47 12.93 -13.63
CA SER A 352 8.50 11.50 -13.37
C SER A 352 8.56 11.24 -11.85
N PRO A 353 7.76 10.30 -11.32
CA PRO A 353 7.87 9.83 -9.94
C PRO A 353 9.22 9.11 -9.67
N PRO A 354 9.51 8.77 -8.40
CA PRO A 354 10.70 7.99 -8.06
C PRO A 354 10.85 6.71 -8.89
N ASP A 355 12.10 6.38 -9.20
CA ASP A 355 12.56 5.24 -10.00
C ASP A 355 12.13 5.22 -11.47
N GLU A 356 11.50 6.28 -11.97
CA GLU A 356 11.31 6.51 -13.41
C GLU A 356 12.37 7.45 -13.99
N GLY A 357 12.60 7.33 -15.30
CA GLY A 357 13.51 8.19 -16.03
C GLY A 357 13.13 8.33 -17.51
N GLN A 358 14.00 8.95 -18.30
CA GLN A 358 13.73 9.19 -19.72
C GLN A 358 13.67 7.89 -20.55
N THR A 359 14.44 6.88 -20.16
CA THR A 359 14.56 5.61 -20.90
C THR A 359 13.58 4.54 -20.44
N TRP A 360 12.96 4.71 -19.27
CA TRP A 360 12.05 3.74 -18.67
C TRP A 360 10.99 4.44 -17.83
N THR A 361 9.73 4.10 -18.11
CA THR A 361 8.56 4.53 -17.33
C THR A 361 7.76 3.32 -16.90
N ARG A 362 6.93 3.45 -15.86
CA ARG A 362 5.99 2.38 -15.49
C ARG A 362 5.04 2.03 -16.61
N ASP A 363 4.58 3.00 -17.40
CA ASP A 363 3.77 2.77 -18.59
C ASP A 363 4.53 1.98 -19.68
N SER A 364 5.86 2.09 -19.76
CA SER A 364 6.68 1.24 -20.66
C SER A 364 6.73 -0.22 -20.20
N LEU A 365 6.58 -0.48 -18.89
CA LEU A 365 6.52 -1.83 -18.31
C LEU A 365 5.08 -2.38 -18.35
N TYR A 366 4.15 -1.73 -17.66
CA TYR A 366 2.78 -2.21 -17.49
C TYR A 366 1.92 -2.02 -18.74
N GLY A 367 2.23 -1.02 -19.57
CA GLY A 367 1.51 -0.69 -20.79
C GLY A 367 0.91 0.73 -20.75
N PRO A 368 0.72 1.37 -21.92
CA PRO A 368 0.27 2.76 -21.98
C PRO A 368 -1.08 2.98 -21.29
N GLY A 369 -1.15 4.01 -20.44
CA GLY A 369 -2.34 4.45 -19.73
C GLY A 369 -2.68 3.64 -18.47
N ILE A 370 -1.94 2.55 -18.18
CA ILE A 370 -2.20 1.73 -17.00
C ILE A 370 -1.93 2.53 -15.72
N THR A 371 -0.88 3.34 -15.67
CA THR A 371 -0.57 4.09 -14.44
C THR A 371 -1.60 5.17 -14.10
N ASN A 372 -2.39 5.60 -15.09
CA ASN A 372 -3.46 6.59 -14.91
C ASN A 372 -4.76 5.96 -14.40
N ASP A 373 -4.94 4.65 -14.59
CA ASP A 373 -6.03 3.88 -13.99
C ASP A 373 -5.54 3.21 -12.70
N THR A 374 -5.96 3.77 -11.57
CA THR A 374 -5.54 3.31 -10.24
C THR A 374 -5.90 1.84 -10.00
N LEU A 375 -7.02 1.35 -10.53
CA LEU A 375 -7.44 -0.04 -10.35
C LEU A 375 -6.61 -0.98 -11.23
N ALA A 376 -6.41 -0.64 -12.50
CA ALA A 376 -5.60 -1.44 -13.41
C ALA A 376 -4.12 -1.50 -12.96
N HIS A 377 -3.59 -0.38 -12.47
CA HIS A 377 -2.23 -0.31 -11.93
C HIS A 377 -2.08 -1.19 -10.69
N LEU A 378 -3.03 -1.12 -9.75
CA LEU A 378 -3.03 -1.97 -8.56
C LEU A 378 -3.11 -3.46 -8.95
N GLU A 379 -3.92 -3.82 -9.94
CA GLU A 379 -4.01 -5.19 -10.41
C GLU A 379 -2.67 -5.69 -10.98
N CYS A 380 -1.99 -4.89 -11.82
CA CYS A 380 -0.67 -5.25 -12.35
C CYS A 380 0.39 -5.43 -11.24
N ILE A 381 0.43 -4.52 -10.27
CA ILE A 381 1.33 -4.61 -9.11
C ILE A 381 1.00 -5.84 -8.27
N ALA A 382 -0.28 -6.07 -7.94
CA ALA A 382 -0.69 -7.24 -7.17
C ALA A 382 -0.34 -8.56 -7.90
N ASN A 383 -0.43 -8.58 -9.23
CA ASN A 383 0.01 -9.72 -10.04
C ASN A 383 1.52 -9.93 -9.97
N GLN A 384 2.31 -8.86 -10.08
CA GLN A 384 3.78 -8.90 -10.03
C GLN A 384 4.30 -9.51 -8.72
N TYR A 385 3.65 -9.20 -7.61
CA TYR A 385 4.02 -9.72 -6.29
C TYR A 385 3.25 -10.98 -5.88
N HIS A 386 2.42 -11.55 -6.77
CA HIS A 386 1.55 -12.69 -6.47
C HIS A 386 0.61 -12.48 -5.26
N LEU A 387 0.14 -11.25 -5.07
CA LEU A 387 -0.79 -10.84 -4.01
C LEU A 387 -2.24 -10.71 -4.47
N ASN A 388 -2.52 -10.87 -5.77
CA ASN A 388 -3.88 -10.76 -6.29
C ASN A 388 -4.77 -11.87 -5.70
N PRO A 389 -5.85 -11.53 -4.96
CA PRO A 389 -6.70 -12.51 -4.30
C PRO A 389 -7.66 -13.23 -5.25
N ARG A 390 -7.73 -12.83 -6.52
CA ARG A 390 -8.63 -13.45 -7.50
C ARG A 390 -8.27 -14.93 -7.71
N PRO A 391 -9.26 -15.79 -7.98
CA PRO A 391 -8.99 -17.17 -8.31
C PRO A 391 -8.21 -17.29 -9.62
N ARG A 392 -7.21 -18.17 -9.62
CA ARG A 392 -6.49 -18.60 -10.82
C ARG A 392 -7.34 -19.52 -11.68
N LEU A 393 -8.38 -20.15 -11.13
CA LEU A 393 -9.37 -20.93 -11.87
C LEU A 393 -10.69 -20.95 -11.11
N LEU A 394 -11.80 -20.83 -11.83
CA LEU A 394 -13.14 -21.04 -11.30
C LEU A 394 -13.65 -22.41 -11.74
N LEU A 395 -13.91 -23.31 -10.79
CA LEU A 395 -14.51 -24.62 -11.00
C LEU A 395 -16.00 -24.53 -10.65
N VAL A 396 -16.84 -24.50 -11.68
CA VAL A 396 -18.29 -24.45 -11.54
C VAL A 396 -18.84 -25.86 -11.62
N VAL A 397 -19.55 -26.28 -10.58
CA VAL A 397 -20.14 -27.62 -10.45
C VAL A 397 -21.65 -27.53 -10.27
N GLU A 398 -22.34 -28.61 -10.54
CA GLU A 398 -23.81 -28.65 -10.51
C GLU A 398 -24.39 -28.40 -9.12
N GLY A 399 -23.97 -29.19 -8.12
CA GLY A 399 -24.59 -29.23 -6.80
C GLY A 399 -23.62 -29.12 -5.63
N PRO A 400 -24.16 -29.10 -4.39
CA PRO A 400 -23.37 -29.00 -3.17
C PRO A 400 -22.51 -30.24 -2.92
N GLY A 401 -22.90 -31.41 -3.42
CA GLY A 401 -22.11 -32.64 -3.31
C GLY A 401 -20.74 -32.48 -3.96
N GLU A 402 -20.70 -32.09 -5.23
CA GLU A 402 -19.45 -31.90 -5.97
C GLU A 402 -18.63 -30.76 -5.35
N ALA A 403 -19.29 -29.68 -4.93
CA ALA A 403 -18.61 -28.53 -4.35
C ALA A 403 -17.90 -28.85 -3.03
N GLU A 404 -18.41 -29.83 -2.28
CA GLU A 404 -17.77 -30.32 -1.06
C GLU A 404 -16.71 -31.40 -1.37
N GLN A 405 -17.03 -32.36 -2.24
CA GLN A 405 -16.19 -33.54 -2.42
C GLN A 405 -15.02 -33.34 -3.40
N PHE A 406 -15.13 -32.47 -4.41
CA PHE A 406 -14.01 -32.21 -5.34
C PHE A 406 -12.81 -31.58 -4.62
N PRO A 407 -12.98 -30.56 -3.74
CA PRO A 407 -11.91 -30.09 -2.87
C PRO A 407 -11.25 -31.18 -2.03
N ARG A 408 -12.04 -32.15 -1.53
CA ARG A 408 -11.51 -33.26 -0.73
C ARG A 408 -10.63 -34.19 -1.54
N ILE A 409 -11.02 -34.54 -2.77
CA ILE A 409 -10.16 -35.35 -3.66
C ILE A 409 -8.86 -34.60 -3.96
N LEU A 410 -8.94 -33.32 -4.33
CA LEU A 410 -7.75 -32.50 -4.58
C LEU A 410 -6.82 -32.49 -3.36
N ALA A 411 -7.35 -32.28 -2.16
CA ALA A 411 -6.55 -32.15 -0.95
C ALA A 411 -6.03 -33.49 -0.39
N GLU A 412 -6.90 -34.49 -0.26
CA GLU A 412 -6.62 -35.74 0.45
C GLU A 412 -5.98 -36.80 -0.47
N LEU A 413 -6.39 -36.89 -1.74
CA LEU A 413 -5.83 -37.85 -2.70
C LEU A 413 -4.64 -37.27 -3.46
N LEU A 414 -4.78 -36.05 -3.99
CA LEU A 414 -3.76 -35.43 -4.85
C LEU A 414 -2.76 -34.54 -4.09
N GLY A 415 -2.95 -34.35 -2.77
CA GLY A 415 -2.07 -33.54 -1.94
C GLY A 415 -2.10 -32.03 -2.27
N GLN A 416 -3.12 -31.58 -3.00
CA GLN A 416 -3.22 -30.24 -3.54
C GLN A 416 -4.43 -29.50 -2.94
N ARG A 417 -4.16 -28.51 -2.09
CA ARG A 417 -5.24 -27.71 -1.51
C ARG A 417 -5.76 -26.71 -2.55
N PRO A 418 -7.08 -26.70 -2.88
CA PRO A 418 -7.65 -25.80 -3.88
C PRO A 418 -7.30 -24.33 -3.63
N ALA A 419 -7.38 -23.86 -2.38
CA ALA A 419 -7.05 -22.49 -2.01
C ALA A 419 -5.59 -22.10 -2.31
N VAL A 420 -4.63 -23.03 -2.17
CA VAL A 420 -3.21 -22.77 -2.48
C VAL A 420 -2.99 -22.69 -4.00
N LEU A 421 -3.74 -23.48 -4.77
CA LEU A 421 -3.73 -23.41 -6.23
C LEU A 421 -4.55 -22.22 -6.78
N GLY A 422 -5.25 -21.48 -5.92
CA GLY A 422 -6.17 -20.41 -6.34
C GLY A 422 -7.40 -20.94 -7.09
N ILE A 423 -7.87 -22.15 -6.77
CA ILE A 423 -9.10 -22.72 -7.32
C ILE A 423 -10.26 -22.31 -6.42
N GLU A 424 -11.24 -21.60 -6.99
CA GLU A 424 -12.53 -21.34 -6.36
C GLU A 424 -13.57 -22.30 -6.91
N VAL A 425 -14.29 -23.01 -6.05
CA VAL A 425 -15.36 -23.92 -6.44
C VAL A 425 -16.71 -23.25 -6.19
N ARG A 426 -17.60 -23.25 -7.19
CA ARG A 426 -18.94 -22.66 -7.08
C ARG A 426 -20.02 -23.62 -7.56
N THR A 427 -21.12 -23.67 -6.82
CA THR A 427 -22.31 -24.45 -7.19
C THR A 427 -23.21 -23.65 -8.14
N LEU A 428 -23.83 -24.34 -9.09
CA LEU A 428 -24.91 -23.78 -9.89
C LEU A 428 -26.26 -23.79 -9.16
N GLY A 429 -26.48 -24.66 -8.17
CA GLY A 429 -27.81 -24.77 -7.54
C GLY A 429 -28.88 -25.32 -8.48
N GLY A 430 -28.45 -26.00 -9.55
CA GLY A 430 -29.28 -26.43 -10.68
C GLY A 430 -29.26 -25.44 -11.84
N VAL A 431 -29.32 -25.94 -13.08
CA VAL A 431 -29.25 -25.12 -14.31
C VAL A 431 -30.31 -24.02 -14.33
N GLY A 432 -31.47 -24.26 -13.73
CA GLY A 432 -32.56 -23.28 -13.61
C GLY A 432 -32.23 -22.03 -12.80
N GLU A 433 -31.31 -22.10 -11.82
CA GLU A 433 -30.96 -20.94 -10.99
C GLU A 433 -29.94 -20.00 -11.68
N PHE A 434 -29.10 -20.55 -12.56
CA PHE A 434 -28.16 -19.77 -13.40
C PHE A 434 -28.70 -19.47 -14.79
N THR A 435 -29.92 -19.92 -15.10
CA THR A 435 -30.64 -19.44 -16.26
C THR A 435 -31.15 -18.02 -16.01
N GLY A 436 -30.80 -17.06 -16.88
CA GLY A 436 -31.34 -15.69 -16.77
C GLY A 436 -32.86 -15.66 -17.00
N ARG A 437 -33.47 -14.47 -17.12
CA ARG A 437 -34.93 -14.36 -17.32
C ARG A 437 -35.37 -15.21 -18.53
N ARG A 438 -36.25 -16.20 -18.29
CA ARG A 438 -36.75 -17.22 -19.24
C ARG A 438 -37.07 -16.68 -20.65
N ASN A 439 -37.53 -15.44 -20.76
CA ASN A 439 -38.01 -14.84 -22.01
C ASN A 439 -37.03 -13.84 -22.66
N GLN A 440 -35.89 -13.52 -22.03
CA GLN A 440 -34.97 -12.48 -22.53
C GLN A 440 -33.52 -12.96 -22.65
N ASP A 441 -33.04 -13.77 -21.70
CA ASP A 441 -31.66 -14.23 -21.70
C ASP A 441 -31.49 -15.51 -20.84
N PRO A 442 -32.19 -16.61 -21.19
CA PRO A 442 -32.29 -17.79 -20.34
C PRO A 442 -30.95 -18.46 -20.04
N TYR A 443 -29.82 -18.12 -20.67
CA TYR A 443 -28.51 -18.69 -20.30
C TYR A 443 -27.39 -17.66 -20.25
N GLY A 444 -27.67 -16.38 -20.50
CA GLY A 444 -26.62 -15.38 -20.61
C GLY A 444 -25.95 -15.00 -19.30
N ALA A 445 -26.47 -15.40 -18.13
CA ALA A 445 -25.75 -15.20 -16.88
C ALA A 445 -24.47 -16.05 -16.83
N LEU A 446 -24.56 -17.33 -17.23
CA LEU A 446 -23.39 -18.22 -17.30
C LEU A 446 -22.44 -17.80 -18.43
N GLU A 447 -22.96 -17.38 -19.59
CA GLU A 447 -22.13 -16.80 -20.65
C GLU A 447 -21.37 -15.56 -20.16
N LYS A 448 -22.05 -14.61 -19.49
CA LYS A 448 -21.43 -13.40 -18.94
C LYS A 448 -20.40 -13.71 -17.86
N LEU A 449 -20.67 -14.69 -17.00
CA LEU A 449 -19.73 -15.14 -15.97
C LEU A 449 -18.43 -15.65 -16.62
N ILE A 450 -18.55 -16.58 -17.57
CA ILE A 450 -17.39 -17.12 -18.29
C ILE A 450 -16.64 -15.99 -18.99
N ASP A 451 -17.37 -15.12 -19.69
CA ASP A 451 -16.76 -14.07 -20.50
C ASP A 451 -16.01 -13.04 -19.64
N ASP A 452 -16.60 -12.57 -18.53
CA ASP A 452 -15.95 -11.64 -17.59
C ASP A 452 -14.71 -12.27 -16.95
N HIS A 453 -14.80 -13.51 -16.45
CA HIS A 453 -13.65 -14.18 -15.85
C HIS A 453 -12.54 -14.44 -16.86
N HIS A 454 -12.87 -14.92 -18.08
CA HIS A 454 -11.91 -15.12 -19.14
C HIS A 454 -11.27 -13.81 -19.59
N HIS A 455 -12.06 -12.74 -19.76
CA HIS A 455 -11.55 -11.41 -20.07
C HIS A 455 -10.56 -10.95 -19.00
N ARG A 456 -10.79 -11.25 -17.74
CA ARG A 456 -9.89 -10.91 -16.64
C ARG A 456 -8.78 -11.94 -16.38
N GLY A 457 -8.58 -12.93 -17.25
CA GLY A 457 -7.49 -13.90 -17.16
C GLY A 457 -7.72 -15.11 -16.25
N THR A 458 -8.95 -15.38 -15.81
CA THR A 458 -9.31 -16.53 -14.99
C THR A 458 -10.08 -17.55 -15.85
N PRO A 459 -9.56 -18.75 -16.16
CA PRO A 459 -10.30 -19.80 -16.84
C PRO A 459 -11.47 -20.30 -15.97
N VAL A 460 -12.59 -20.59 -16.62
CA VAL A 460 -13.78 -21.17 -15.99
C VAL A 460 -13.99 -22.58 -16.53
N VAL A 461 -13.88 -23.57 -15.65
CA VAL A 461 -14.18 -24.98 -15.94
C VAL A 461 -15.54 -25.32 -15.35
N ILE A 462 -16.42 -25.92 -16.15
CA ILE A 462 -17.80 -26.25 -15.78
C ILE A 462 -17.94 -27.76 -15.84
N VAL A 463 -18.51 -28.36 -14.79
CA VAL A 463 -18.76 -29.80 -14.66
C VAL A 463 -20.24 -30.02 -14.38
N LEU A 464 -20.91 -30.77 -15.25
CA LEU A 464 -22.37 -30.99 -15.21
C LEU A 464 -22.71 -32.47 -15.43
N ASP A 465 -23.79 -32.95 -14.82
CA ASP A 465 -24.42 -34.23 -15.14
C ASP A 465 -25.30 -34.10 -16.40
N SER A 466 -25.44 -35.17 -17.19
CA SER A 466 -26.25 -35.14 -18.42
C SER A 466 -27.73 -35.35 -18.15
N GLU A 467 -28.32 -34.46 -17.36
CA GLU A 467 -29.75 -34.46 -17.02
C GLU A 467 -30.50 -33.28 -17.68
N ASN A 468 -31.77 -33.48 -18.06
CA ASN A 468 -32.69 -32.42 -18.51
C ASN A 468 -32.14 -31.56 -19.70
N ASP A 469 -32.10 -30.24 -19.53
CA ASP A 469 -31.63 -29.27 -20.55
C ASP A 469 -30.10 -29.11 -20.57
N VAL A 470 -29.34 -29.79 -19.70
CA VAL A 470 -27.88 -29.62 -19.58
C VAL A 470 -27.14 -29.84 -20.91
N PRO A 471 -27.40 -30.91 -21.70
CA PRO A 471 -26.66 -31.13 -22.96
C PRO A 471 -26.84 -29.99 -23.95
N ARG A 472 -28.04 -29.38 -23.96
CA ARG A 472 -28.36 -28.20 -24.79
C ARG A 472 -27.59 -26.97 -24.30
N VAL A 473 -27.47 -26.77 -22.98
CA VAL A 473 -26.66 -25.69 -22.41
C VAL A 473 -25.18 -25.86 -22.75
N ALA A 474 -24.63 -27.05 -22.52
CA ALA A 474 -23.23 -27.37 -22.83
C ALA A 474 -22.91 -27.13 -24.31
N LYS A 475 -23.78 -27.59 -25.23
CA LYS A 475 -23.63 -27.35 -26.67
C LYS A 475 -23.64 -25.86 -27.02
N ARG A 476 -24.51 -25.07 -26.36
CA ARG A 476 -24.58 -23.62 -26.56
C ARG A 476 -23.32 -22.92 -26.07
N LEU A 477 -22.84 -23.23 -24.86
CA LEU A 477 -21.62 -22.62 -24.31
C LEU A 477 -20.39 -22.89 -25.19
N ARG A 478 -20.27 -24.12 -25.71
CA ARG A 478 -19.17 -24.52 -26.62
C ARG A 478 -19.22 -23.80 -27.98
N GLY A 479 -20.39 -23.33 -28.42
CA GLY A 479 -20.58 -22.62 -29.69
C GLY A 479 -20.78 -21.12 -29.56
N ALA A 480 -20.86 -20.57 -28.35
CA ALA A 480 -21.06 -19.15 -28.11
C ALA A 480 -19.77 -18.37 -28.38
N ARG A 481 -19.91 -17.10 -28.79
CA ARG A 481 -18.79 -16.17 -28.96
C ARG A 481 -18.64 -15.28 -27.74
N SER A 482 -17.41 -14.91 -27.42
CA SER A 482 -17.13 -13.90 -26.41
C SER A 482 -17.69 -12.55 -26.86
N ARG A 483 -18.38 -11.84 -25.96
CA ARG A 483 -18.88 -10.49 -26.20
C ARG A 483 -17.79 -9.46 -25.90
N LEU A 484 -16.92 -9.76 -24.94
CA LEU A 484 -15.78 -8.90 -24.57
C LEU A 484 -14.57 -9.05 -25.50
N ASN A 485 -14.47 -10.17 -26.21
CA ASN A 485 -13.45 -10.40 -27.23
C ASN A 485 -14.03 -11.18 -28.44
N PRO A 486 -14.63 -10.48 -29.43
CA PRO A 486 -15.33 -11.12 -30.54
C PRO A 486 -14.50 -12.01 -31.46
N SER A 487 -13.16 -11.97 -31.39
CA SER A 487 -12.26 -12.80 -32.21
C SER A 487 -12.05 -14.22 -31.68
N ARG A 488 -12.63 -14.57 -30.53
CA ARG A 488 -12.55 -15.91 -29.94
C ARG A 488 -13.90 -16.48 -29.54
N ALA A 489 -13.96 -17.82 -29.50
CA ALA A 489 -15.03 -18.53 -28.82
C ALA A 489 -15.11 -18.15 -27.33
N LEU A 490 -16.30 -18.27 -26.74
CA LEU A 490 -16.56 -17.94 -25.34
C LEU A 490 -15.64 -18.73 -24.40
N THR A 491 -15.55 -20.04 -24.63
CA THR A 491 -14.75 -20.98 -23.85
C THR A 491 -14.16 -22.08 -24.73
N ARG A 492 -13.18 -22.83 -24.22
CA ARG A 492 -12.68 -24.03 -24.89
C ARG A 492 -13.65 -25.19 -24.66
N PRO A 493 -13.88 -26.08 -25.65
CA PRO A 493 -14.76 -27.22 -25.47
C PRO A 493 -14.39 -28.11 -24.27
N GLU A 494 -13.10 -28.25 -24.01
CA GLU A 494 -12.54 -29.02 -22.89
C GLU A 494 -12.74 -28.41 -21.50
N TYR A 495 -13.15 -27.13 -21.41
CA TYR A 495 -13.50 -26.50 -20.14
C TYR A 495 -14.97 -26.74 -19.77
N VAL A 496 -15.77 -27.33 -20.65
CA VAL A 496 -17.14 -27.74 -20.36
C VAL A 496 -17.18 -29.26 -20.32
N HIS A 497 -17.07 -29.83 -19.12
CA HIS A 497 -17.17 -31.26 -18.88
C HIS A 497 -18.63 -31.64 -18.65
N LEU A 498 -19.07 -32.67 -19.37
CA LEU A 498 -20.40 -33.25 -19.25
C LEU A 498 -20.19 -34.74 -19.01
N TRP A 499 -20.70 -35.24 -17.89
CA TRP A 499 -20.78 -36.68 -17.65
C TRP A 499 -21.70 -37.32 -18.68
N GLU A 500 -21.40 -38.52 -19.18
CA GLU A 500 -22.24 -39.24 -20.13
C GLU A 500 -23.60 -39.60 -19.51
N ARG A 501 -23.60 -39.97 -18.23
CA ARG A 501 -24.82 -40.26 -17.46
C ARG A 501 -24.91 -39.34 -16.25
N SER A 502 -24.24 -39.72 -15.18
CA SER A 502 -24.08 -38.93 -13.96
C SER A 502 -22.70 -39.18 -13.39
N ILE A 503 -22.27 -38.31 -12.46
CA ILE A 503 -21.03 -38.51 -11.73
C ILE A 503 -20.90 -39.90 -11.10
N GLU A 504 -21.99 -40.47 -10.56
CA GLU A 504 -21.97 -41.80 -9.94
C GLU A 504 -21.68 -42.89 -10.97
N PHE A 505 -22.47 -42.97 -12.05
CA PHE A 505 -22.36 -44.05 -13.03
C PHE A 505 -21.09 -43.99 -13.86
N ASP A 506 -20.54 -42.79 -14.10
CA ASP A 506 -19.36 -42.61 -14.93
C ASP A 506 -18.05 -42.88 -14.17
N ASN A 507 -18.09 -42.87 -12.84
CA ASN A 507 -16.90 -42.97 -12.01
C ASN A 507 -16.86 -44.17 -11.07
N PHE A 508 -17.98 -44.84 -10.83
CA PHE A 508 -18.09 -45.92 -9.85
C PHE A 508 -18.77 -47.15 -10.45
N SER A 509 -18.32 -48.34 -10.04
CA SER A 509 -18.97 -49.57 -10.45
C SER A 509 -20.33 -49.73 -9.77
N HIS A 510 -21.20 -50.56 -10.34
CA HIS A 510 -22.51 -50.86 -9.75
C HIS A 510 -22.37 -51.42 -8.32
N ALA A 511 -21.38 -52.28 -8.08
CA ALA A 511 -21.08 -52.80 -6.75
C ALA A 511 -20.68 -51.68 -5.75
N GLU A 512 -19.85 -50.72 -6.17
CA GLU A 512 -19.46 -49.59 -5.33
C GLU A 512 -20.66 -48.70 -4.98
N ILE A 513 -21.53 -48.43 -5.96
CA ILE A 513 -22.75 -47.63 -5.79
C ILE A 513 -23.74 -48.35 -4.86
N ALA A 514 -23.98 -49.64 -5.07
CA ALA A 514 -24.89 -50.46 -4.25
C ALA A 514 -24.45 -50.48 -2.77
N GLU A 515 -23.16 -50.67 -2.53
CA GLU A 515 -22.61 -50.68 -1.19
C GLU A 515 -22.66 -49.28 -0.56
N ALA A 516 -22.37 -48.22 -1.32
CA ALA A 516 -22.48 -46.85 -0.83
C ALA A 516 -23.92 -46.46 -0.48
N LEU A 517 -24.91 -46.80 -1.32
CA LEU A 517 -26.33 -46.61 -1.03
C LEU A 517 -26.77 -47.37 0.22
N SER A 518 -26.27 -48.59 0.41
CA SER A 518 -26.53 -49.39 1.61
C SER A 518 -25.97 -48.75 2.88
N VAL A 519 -24.81 -48.08 2.77
CA VAL A 519 -24.23 -47.29 3.88
C VAL A 519 -25.08 -46.06 4.19
N VAL A 520 -25.49 -45.31 3.16
CA VAL A 520 -26.37 -44.13 3.31
C VAL A 520 -27.74 -44.51 3.89
N ALA A 521 -28.23 -45.72 3.59
CA ALA A 521 -29.47 -46.24 4.15
C ALA A 521 -29.39 -46.64 5.63
N GLU A 522 -28.21 -46.55 6.28
CA GLU A 522 -28.01 -46.79 7.73
C GLU A 522 -28.68 -48.07 8.25
N ARG A 523 -28.55 -49.20 7.53
CA ARG A 523 -29.17 -50.52 7.83
C ARG A 523 -30.68 -50.62 7.61
N ARG A 524 -31.34 -49.60 7.04
CA ARG A 524 -32.78 -49.64 6.71
C ARG A 524 -33.06 -50.44 5.43
N ALA A 525 -32.11 -50.45 4.51
CA ALA A 525 -32.13 -51.27 3.31
C ALA A 525 -30.71 -51.69 2.94
N GLN A 526 -30.60 -52.81 2.24
CA GLN A 526 -29.43 -53.14 1.43
C GLN A 526 -29.83 -53.11 -0.03
N PHE A 527 -28.92 -52.63 -0.86
CA PHE A 527 -29.05 -52.56 -2.31
C PHE A 527 -28.07 -53.56 -2.92
N ALA A 528 -28.53 -54.34 -3.90
CA ALA A 528 -27.71 -55.26 -4.65
C ALA A 528 -27.16 -54.62 -5.94
N GLU A 529 -26.11 -55.20 -6.51
CA GLU A 529 -25.48 -54.72 -7.74
C GLU A 529 -26.47 -54.71 -8.92
N GLU A 530 -27.29 -55.76 -9.01
CA GLU A 530 -28.29 -55.94 -10.05
C GLU A 530 -29.37 -54.86 -10.00
N GLU A 531 -29.72 -54.37 -8.80
CA GLU A 531 -30.70 -53.28 -8.64
C GLU A 531 -30.16 -51.95 -9.20
N ILE A 532 -28.85 -51.72 -9.08
CA ILE A 532 -28.19 -50.54 -9.64
C ILE A 532 -28.08 -50.67 -11.16
N GLU A 533 -27.77 -51.87 -11.66
CA GLU A 533 -27.75 -52.15 -13.09
C GLU A 533 -29.14 -51.94 -13.72
N GLU A 534 -30.21 -52.42 -13.08
CA GLU A 534 -31.59 -52.19 -13.51
C GLU A 534 -31.96 -50.70 -13.48
N ALA A 535 -31.60 -49.99 -12.41
CA ALA A 535 -31.85 -48.55 -12.30
C ALA A 535 -31.11 -47.76 -13.39
N MET A 536 -29.87 -48.14 -13.70
CA MET A 536 -29.08 -47.56 -14.77
C MET A 536 -29.67 -47.90 -16.15
N ALA A 537 -30.15 -49.12 -16.37
CA ALA A 537 -30.81 -49.52 -17.61
C ALA A 537 -32.13 -48.76 -17.82
N ALA A 538 -32.80 -48.36 -16.73
CA ALA A 538 -33.98 -47.52 -16.75
C ALA A 538 -33.66 -46.01 -16.90
N TYR A 539 -32.38 -45.62 -16.98
CA TYR A 539 -31.96 -44.23 -17.15
C TYR A 539 -32.56 -43.62 -18.41
N ASP A 540 -33.27 -42.52 -18.22
CA ASP A 540 -33.83 -41.70 -19.29
C ASP A 540 -33.53 -40.24 -18.92
N GLU A 541 -32.80 -39.55 -19.79
CA GLU A 541 -32.39 -38.14 -19.63
C GLU A 541 -33.56 -37.20 -19.28
N ARG A 542 -34.80 -37.62 -19.56
CA ARG A 542 -36.04 -36.87 -19.33
C ARG A 542 -36.80 -37.24 -18.04
N LYS A 543 -36.43 -38.31 -17.34
CA LYS A 543 -37.18 -38.84 -16.18
C LYS A 543 -36.53 -38.61 -14.81
N GLY A 544 -35.42 -37.86 -14.75
CA GLY A 544 -34.73 -37.51 -13.52
C GLY A 544 -33.76 -38.58 -13.03
N ASP A 545 -33.23 -38.40 -11.82
CA ASP A 545 -32.19 -39.26 -11.23
C ASP A 545 -32.72 -40.67 -10.88
N PRO A 546 -32.23 -41.74 -11.56
CA PRO A 546 -32.68 -43.11 -11.32
C PRO A 546 -32.29 -43.65 -9.94
N LEU A 547 -31.19 -43.18 -9.35
CA LEU A 547 -30.75 -43.61 -8.02
C LEU A 547 -31.67 -43.04 -6.94
N ALA A 548 -32.04 -41.76 -7.06
CA ALA A 548 -33.04 -41.16 -6.18
C ALA A 548 -34.41 -41.85 -6.31
N ALA A 549 -34.81 -42.25 -7.52
CA ALA A 549 -36.05 -42.99 -7.75
C ALA A 549 -36.02 -44.39 -7.08
N LEU A 550 -34.95 -45.15 -7.29
CA LEU A 550 -34.74 -46.46 -6.67
C LEU A 550 -34.74 -46.35 -5.13
N TYR A 551 -34.00 -45.40 -4.58
CA TYR A 551 -33.89 -45.18 -3.15
C TYR A 551 -35.23 -44.79 -2.53
N SER A 552 -35.96 -43.89 -3.18
CA SER A 552 -37.28 -43.44 -2.73
C SER A 552 -38.31 -44.55 -2.79
N ALA A 553 -38.30 -45.37 -3.85
CA ALA A 553 -39.21 -46.51 -3.98
C ALA A 553 -39.00 -47.55 -2.86
N ARG A 554 -37.76 -47.74 -2.41
CA ARG A 554 -37.42 -48.75 -1.39
C ARG A 554 -37.63 -48.26 0.03
N LEU A 555 -37.39 -46.98 0.30
CA LEU A 555 -37.37 -46.43 1.67
C LEU A 555 -38.47 -45.41 1.97
N ASN A 556 -39.24 -44.93 0.98
CA ASN A 556 -40.18 -43.82 1.11
C ASN A 556 -39.55 -42.52 1.64
N TYR A 557 -38.26 -42.31 1.39
CA TYR A 557 -37.50 -41.09 1.71
C TYR A 557 -36.64 -40.67 0.52
N GLY A 558 -36.39 -39.37 0.38
CA GLY A 558 -35.49 -38.86 -0.66
C GLY A 558 -34.03 -39.22 -0.39
N LEU A 559 -33.29 -39.55 -1.45
CA LEU A 559 -31.85 -39.76 -1.40
C LEU A 559 -31.13 -38.43 -1.18
N SER A 560 -30.20 -38.40 -0.22
CA SER A 560 -29.22 -37.32 -0.10
C SER A 560 -28.06 -37.59 -1.06
N LYS A 561 -28.12 -37.02 -2.28
CA LYS A 561 -27.01 -37.08 -3.25
C LYS A 561 -25.65 -36.67 -2.63
N PRO A 562 -25.57 -35.59 -1.81
CA PRO A 562 -24.31 -35.23 -1.16
C PRO A 562 -23.75 -36.31 -0.23
N ASP A 563 -24.62 -37.03 0.51
CA ASP A 563 -24.17 -38.12 1.38
C ASP A 563 -23.70 -39.34 0.59
N LEU A 564 -24.39 -39.68 -0.50
CA LEU A 564 -23.94 -40.73 -1.40
C LEU A 564 -22.55 -40.43 -1.97
N LEU A 565 -22.36 -39.22 -2.51
CA LEU A 565 -21.08 -38.83 -3.09
C LEU A 565 -19.99 -38.78 -2.02
N ARG A 566 -20.30 -38.35 -0.80
CA ARG A 566 -19.35 -38.36 0.34
C ARG A 566 -18.86 -39.77 0.66
N VAL A 567 -19.74 -40.78 0.68
CA VAL A 567 -19.35 -42.17 0.92
C VAL A 567 -18.48 -42.69 -0.21
N LEU A 568 -18.89 -42.47 -1.46
CA LEU A 568 -18.16 -42.88 -2.65
C LEU A 568 -16.75 -42.27 -2.69
N VAL A 569 -16.62 -40.96 -2.49
CA VAL A 569 -15.33 -40.25 -2.49
C VAL A 569 -14.45 -40.68 -1.33
N SER A 570 -15.01 -40.97 -0.15
CA SER A 570 -14.23 -41.47 0.98
C SER A 570 -13.57 -42.81 0.67
N ARG A 571 -14.19 -43.65 -0.17
CA ARG A 571 -13.58 -44.89 -0.66
C ARG A 571 -12.45 -44.64 -1.63
N VAL A 572 -12.62 -43.71 -2.58
CA VAL A 572 -11.55 -43.31 -3.51
C VAL A 572 -10.32 -42.84 -2.74
N ILE A 573 -10.52 -41.98 -1.73
CA ILE A 573 -9.43 -41.48 -0.89
C ILE A 573 -8.77 -42.62 -0.11
N ALA A 574 -9.56 -43.52 0.50
CA ALA A 574 -9.03 -44.68 1.21
C ALA A 574 -8.26 -45.65 0.29
N ALA A 575 -8.66 -45.75 -0.98
CA ALA A 575 -8.03 -46.55 -2.01
C ALA A 575 -6.85 -45.84 -2.71
N GLY A 576 -6.36 -44.71 -2.19
CA GLY A 576 -5.45 -43.81 -2.89
C GLY A 576 -4.20 -44.45 -3.50
N ALA A 577 -3.63 -45.48 -2.86
CA ALA A 577 -2.48 -46.24 -3.39
C ALA A 577 -2.77 -46.97 -4.72
N THR A 578 -4.05 -47.21 -5.02
CA THR A 578 -4.51 -47.91 -6.22
C THR A 578 -5.26 -47.01 -7.19
N GLU A 579 -5.60 -45.77 -6.82
CA GLU A 579 -6.37 -44.82 -7.65
C GLU A 579 -5.51 -44.05 -8.65
N LEU A 580 -4.19 -44.07 -8.47
CA LEU A 580 -3.21 -43.51 -9.41
C LEU A 580 -2.50 -44.66 -10.14
N ASP A 581 -2.16 -44.44 -11.41
CA ASP A 581 -1.32 -45.35 -12.18
C ASP A 581 0.18 -45.09 -11.91
N GLU A 582 1.07 -45.85 -12.58
CA GLU A 582 2.52 -45.74 -12.40
C GLU A 582 3.09 -44.36 -12.79
N LYS A 583 2.36 -43.59 -13.61
CA LYS A 583 2.72 -42.23 -14.01
C LYS A 583 2.17 -41.18 -13.06
N GLY A 584 1.36 -41.59 -12.08
CA GLY A 584 0.63 -40.70 -11.19
C GLY A 584 -0.66 -40.16 -11.80
N ASP A 585 -1.11 -40.67 -12.96
CA ASP A 585 -2.36 -40.27 -13.56
C ASP A 585 -3.53 -40.98 -12.87
N GLY A 586 -4.63 -40.27 -12.65
CA GLY A 586 -5.85 -40.84 -12.08
C GLY A 586 -6.38 -41.99 -12.95
N LYS A 587 -6.81 -43.08 -12.33
CA LYS A 587 -7.47 -44.17 -13.08
C LYS A 587 -8.90 -43.82 -13.45
N ARG A 588 -9.62 -43.16 -12.54
CA ARG A 588 -11.01 -42.73 -12.74
C ARG A 588 -11.10 -41.42 -13.52
N PRO A 589 -12.15 -41.23 -14.35
CA PRO A 589 -12.38 -39.98 -15.06
C PRO A 589 -12.40 -38.74 -14.16
N LEU A 590 -13.05 -38.81 -13.00
CA LEU A 590 -13.11 -37.74 -11.99
C LEU A 590 -11.73 -37.31 -11.50
N VAL A 591 -10.85 -38.28 -11.18
CA VAL A 591 -9.50 -37.97 -10.70
C VAL A 591 -8.69 -37.29 -11.81
N ARG A 592 -8.79 -37.77 -13.06
CA ARG A 592 -8.13 -37.14 -14.22
C ARG A 592 -8.63 -35.72 -14.49
N LEU A 593 -9.95 -35.50 -14.36
CA LEU A 593 -10.56 -34.19 -14.50
C LEU A 593 -9.98 -33.23 -13.47
N LEU A 594 -9.94 -33.64 -12.19
CA LEU A 594 -9.43 -32.79 -11.10
C LEU A 594 -7.91 -32.56 -11.23
N GLN A 595 -7.12 -33.53 -11.68
CA GLN A 595 -5.72 -33.33 -12.01
C GLN A 595 -5.52 -32.29 -13.12
N ARG A 596 -6.36 -32.33 -14.16
CA ARG A 596 -6.33 -31.33 -15.23
C ARG A 596 -6.70 -29.94 -14.71
N VAL A 597 -7.75 -29.84 -13.91
CA VAL A 597 -8.17 -28.59 -13.27
C VAL A 597 -7.04 -28.01 -12.43
N ALA A 598 -6.37 -28.84 -11.62
CA ALA A 598 -5.22 -28.42 -10.84
C ALA A 598 -4.03 -27.97 -11.70
N GLY A 599 -3.71 -28.70 -12.77
CA GLY A 599 -2.67 -28.33 -13.72
C GLY A 599 -2.94 -26.99 -14.41
N LEU A 600 -4.21 -26.75 -14.81
CA LEU A 600 -4.63 -25.48 -15.39
C LEU A 600 -4.49 -24.32 -14.39
N ALA A 601 -4.92 -24.50 -13.14
CA ALA A 601 -4.80 -23.48 -12.11
C ALA A 601 -3.33 -23.18 -11.75
N ALA A 602 -2.49 -24.22 -11.64
CA ALA A 602 -1.07 -24.08 -11.35
C ALA A 602 -0.32 -23.34 -12.47
N GLY A 603 -0.66 -23.63 -13.73
CA GLY A 603 -0.06 -22.99 -14.90
C GLY A 603 -0.61 -21.60 -15.23
N ASN A 604 -1.74 -21.19 -14.65
CA ASN A 604 -2.32 -19.89 -14.91
C ASN A 604 -1.67 -18.80 -14.04
N THR A 605 -0.79 -18.01 -14.65
CA THR A 605 -0.21 -16.81 -14.03
C THR A 605 -0.96 -15.57 -14.48
N PHE A 606 -1.38 -14.71 -13.54
CA PHE A 606 -2.03 -13.46 -13.90
C PHE A 606 -1.08 -12.53 -14.68
N PRO A 607 -1.60 -11.80 -15.67
CA PRO A 607 -0.78 -10.91 -16.49
C PRO A 607 -0.28 -9.73 -15.65
N ILE A 608 1.04 -9.52 -15.67
CA ILE A 608 1.68 -8.38 -15.01
C ILE A 608 1.76 -7.14 -15.91
N THR A 609 1.47 -7.30 -17.21
CA THR A 609 1.44 -6.21 -18.20
C THR A 609 0.23 -6.33 -19.09
N ARG A 610 -0.21 -5.20 -19.67
CA ARG A 610 -1.24 -5.13 -20.70
C ARG A 610 -0.90 -6.01 -21.89
N LYS A 611 0.35 -6.05 -22.33
CA LYS A 611 0.80 -6.91 -23.44
C LYS A 611 0.64 -8.39 -23.12
N CYS A 612 1.01 -8.81 -21.90
CA CYS A 612 0.78 -10.19 -21.45
C CYS A 612 -0.72 -10.52 -21.44
N TRP A 613 -1.55 -9.59 -20.98
CA TRP A 613 -2.99 -9.75 -20.99
C TRP A 613 -3.55 -9.86 -22.43
N GLU A 614 -3.15 -8.96 -23.34
CA GLU A 614 -3.54 -8.97 -24.76
C GLU A 614 -3.12 -10.28 -25.43
N ASN A 615 -1.89 -10.74 -25.20
CA ASN A 615 -1.40 -12.01 -25.72
C ASN A 615 -2.22 -13.20 -25.21
N ASN A 616 -2.60 -13.20 -23.93
CA ASN A 616 -3.45 -14.25 -23.37
C ASN A 616 -4.85 -14.21 -23.99
N GLN A 617 -5.43 -13.02 -24.20
CA GLN A 617 -6.73 -12.87 -24.86
C GLN A 617 -6.69 -13.29 -26.33
N ALA A 618 -5.58 -13.02 -27.01
CA ALA A 618 -5.31 -13.43 -28.38
C ALA A 618 -4.72 -14.84 -28.47
N SER A 619 -4.67 -15.58 -27.36
CA SER A 619 -4.27 -16.98 -27.34
C SER A 619 -5.52 -17.86 -27.31
N GLY A 620 -5.43 -19.07 -27.87
CA GLY A 620 -6.49 -20.07 -27.79
C GLY A 620 -6.81 -20.53 -26.35
N TYR A 621 -6.14 -19.97 -25.33
CA TYR A 621 -6.17 -20.40 -23.94
C TYR A 621 -7.52 -20.22 -23.26
N PHE A 622 -8.27 -19.15 -23.59
CA PHE A 622 -9.62 -18.91 -23.05
C PHE A 622 -10.75 -19.29 -24.00
N GLY A 623 -10.42 -19.70 -25.23
CA GLY A 623 -11.36 -20.07 -26.27
C GLY A 623 -10.64 -20.12 -27.62
N ALA A 624 -11.08 -20.98 -28.52
CA ALA A 624 -10.46 -21.11 -29.84
C ALA A 624 -10.52 -19.77 -30.60
N ILE A 625 -9.39 -19.39 -31.20
CA ILE A 625 -9.29 -18.24 -32.10
C ILE A 625 -9.76 -18.73 -33.46
N GLU A 626 -10.72 -18.04 -34.07
CA GLU A 626 -11.08 -18.33 -35.46
C GLU A 626 -10.03 -17.70 -36.38
N PRO A 627 -9.65 -18.36 -37.49
CA PRO A 627 -8.86 -17.69 -38.52
C PRO A 627 -9.61 -16.44 -38.97
N ASP A 628 -8.88 -15.33 -39.13
CA ASP A 628 -9.42 -14.09 -39.71
C ASP A 628 -10.08 -14.45 -41.07
N PRO A 629 -11.35 -14.08 -41.30
CA PRO A 629 -12.08 -14.51 -42.50
C PRO A 629 -11.46 -14.07 -43.82
#